data_AF-A0A6G0U472-F1
#
_entry.id   AF-A0A6G0U472-F1
#
_cell.length_a   1.000
_cell.length_b   1.000
_cell.length_c   1.000
_cell.angle_alpha   90.00
_cell.angle_beta   90.00
_cell.angle_gamma   90.00
#
_symmetry.space_group_name_H-M   'P 1'
#
loop_
_entity.id
_entity.type
_entity.pdbx_description
1 polymer ?
#
loop_
_entity_poly.entity_id
_entity_poly.type
_entity_poly.pdbx_seq_one_letter_code
_entity_poly.pdbx_strand_id
1 'polypeptide(L)'
;MASIKHFRGFARSFRMTYNATNESALICLREMNDNRKEIDIQIAEGTITKLDMMHQLKIEMHIIDLLLKKIDDKINENKCSTLINNAVKIVTERVNDLRNTVYLFFNIEDEEEPEFLKISNILKIRCSYCYDCNASIQIISNEENASFNFSSSDFIKILQTTGFIDKTSMIRKVFENIIIQGRVILAPRKYGKSTNLTMLKYFLEIQVDSLGNPISKADSETPITDTSNYELFRNLKISRETKIMNQHFGKYPVLYAKLKTKDEINSYSEAIDEAKEIIHKSFELHSYLKKSTKLSNKQRAISKFWCDGTRYKMAVFDDVIIGLRSLCKFLSKHFNKPCYVLIDDLDSFIVSDTDTTADTLVEEYRCIFSFLKQFLLFLNNKKYVFQAFMTGKSSLAIHGILPVCIEMKQFYSCHEFTDYFGLTNDELEYLFRKPEFINIQITVKEVKAYYGAYNKFAVNEKRKNQIYCIWSILNVLKHKRLDNYWRGFGTFFCNFSNKHIKAIMEDLVMTEKDLDITLFNKPKLIALPIPPLIFKTTEDIYSNKSLEYFCCNMLDLGYLTCNKAPLVIQVSTTDETNFTANLRIPNEEVRHDIKNKLPLLS
;
A
#
# COMPACT_ATOMS: atom_id res chain seq x y z
N MET A 1 -54.73 23.57 -5.47
CA MET A 1 -53.86 22.62 -4.75
C MET A 1 -52.80 22.12 -5.73
N ALA A 2 -51.58 22.62 -5.65
CA ALA A 2 -50.43 22.11 -6.41
C ALA A 2 -49.38 21.65 -5.39
N SER A 3 -48.92 20.41 -5.51
CA SER A 3 -48.11 19.73 -4.50
C SER A 3 -46.67 20.27 -4.48
N ILE A 4 -46.20 20.61 -3.29
CA ILE A 4 -44.82 21.01 -3.01
C ILE A 4 -43.97 19.73 -3.00
N LYS A 5 -43.05 19.57 -3.95
CA LYS A 5 -42.03 18.50 -3.90
C LYS A 5 -40.72 19.06 -3.33
N HIS A 6 -40.26 18.48 -2.22
CA HIS A 6 -38.98 18.79 -1.60
C HIS A 6 -37.84 18.03 -2.31
N PHE A 7 -36.80 18.75 -2.76
CA PHE A 7 -35.56 18.14 -3.25
C PHE A 7 -34.58 17.94 -2.08
N ARG A 8 -34.23 16.67 -1.78
CA ARG A 8 -33.18 16.34 -0.79
C ARG A 8 -31.83 16.90 -1.28
N GLY A 9 -31.13 17.66 -0.42
CA GLY A 9 -29.83 18.29 -0.70
C GLY A 9 -29.84 19.82 -0.73
N PHE A 10 -30.96 20.45 -1.09
CA PHE A 10 -31.17 21.91 -1.05
C PHE A 10 -32.35 22.32 -0.17
N ALA A 11 -32.96 21.35 0.52
CA ALA A 11 -34.15 21.49 1.35
C ALA A 11 -33.86 22.30 2.63
N ARG A 12 -33.74 23.62 2.46
CA ARG A 12 -33.77 24.73 3.45
C ARG A 12 -33.21 26.03 2.85
N SER A 13 -32.57 25.97 1.68
CA SER A 13 -31.91 27.13 1.05
C SER A 13 -32.84 27.97 0.16
N PHE A 14 -34.04 27.49 -0.16
CA PHE A 14 -34.99 28.18 -1.05
C PHE A 14 -36.43 28.09 -0.54
N ARG A 15 -37.11 29.24 -0.47
CA ARG A 15 -38.58 29.37 -0.54
C ARG A 15 -38.84 30.19 -1.80
N MET A 16 -39.33 29.57 -2.88
CA MET A 16 -39.63 30.28 -4.13
C MET A 16 -41.12 30.22 -4.41
N THR A 17 -41.77 31.38 -4.38
CA THR A 17 -43.03 31.62 -5.10
C THR A 17 -42.71 31.98 -6.55
N TYR A 18 -43.54 31.48 -7.45
CA TYR A 18 -43.30 31.46 -8.89
C TYR A 18 -43.45 32.85 -9.51
N ASN A 19 -42.43 33.29 -10.27
CA ASN A 19 -42.67 34.16 -11.41
C ASN A 19 -41.62 33.88 -12.50
N ALA A 20 -42.10 33.58 -13.70
CA ALA A 20 -41.38 32.89 -14.75
C ALA A 20 -40.57 33.85 -15.63
N THR A 21 -39.23 33.80 -15.58
CA THR A 21 -38.36 34.40 -16.63
C THR A 21 -36.95 33.78 -16.78
N ASN A 22 -36.56 32.73 -16.04
CA ASN A 22 -35.20 32.17 -16.17
C ASN A 22 -35.16 30.63 -16.03
N GLU A 23 -35.69 29.93 -17.04
CA GLU A 23 -35.82 28.46 -17.06
C GLU A 23 -34.48 27.72 -17.17
N SER A 24 -33.47 28.26 -17.87
CA SER A 24 -32.27 27.51 -18.28
C SER A 24 -31.30 27.14 -17.14
N ALA A 25 -31.03 28.05 -16.20
CA ALA A 25 -30.07 27.79 -15.11
C ALA A 25 -30.62 26.83 -14.03
N LEU A 26 -31.93 26.83 -13.82
CA LEU A 26 -32.60 25.94 -12.86
C LEU A 26 -32.79 24.54 -13.43
N ILE A 27 -33.04 24.42 -14.74
CA ILE A 27 -33.03 23.13 -15.45
C ILE A 27 -31.63 22.49 -15.32
N CYS A 28 -30.56 23.25 -15.55
CA CYS A 28 -29.19 22.74 -15.44
C CYS A 28 -28.84 22.27 -14.00
N LEU A 29 -29.24 23.00 -12.96
CA LEU A 29 -29.04 22.57 -11.56
C LEU A 29 -29.89 21.35 -11.17
N ARG A 30 -31.06 21.19 -11.79
CA ARG A 30 -31.93 20.03 -11.59
C ARG A 30 -31.36 18.79 -12.29
N GLU A 31 -30.98 18.91 -13.55
CA GLU A 31 -30.29 17.87 -14.32
C GLU A 31 -29.00 17.44 -13.61
N MET A 32 -28.21 18.38 -13.09
CA MET A 32 -27.02 18.07 -12.29
C MET A 32 -27.36 17.25 -11.02
N ASN A 33 -28.43 17.59 -10.32
CA ASN A 33 -28.86 16.82 -9.14
C ASN A 33 -29.35 15.42 -9.50
N ASP A 34 -30.02 15.28 -10.64
CA ASP A 34 -30.55 13.99 -11.08
C ASP A 34 -29.41 13.11 -11.63
N ASN A 35 -28.49 13.68 -12.42
CA ASN A 35 -27.25 13.02 -12.85
C ASN A 35 -26.36 12.62 -11.65
N ARG A 36 -26.25 13.47 -10.62
CA ARG A 36 -25.48 13.13 -9.43
C ARG A 36 -26.11 11.97 -8.66
N LYS A 37 -27.44 11.93 -8.54
CA LYS A 37 -28.12 10.77 -7.93
C LYS A 37 -27.90 9.51 -8.75
N GLU A 38 -27.95 9.61 -10.09
CA GLU A 38 -27.69 8.47 -10.97
C GLU A 38 -26.25 7.97 -10.82
N ILE A 39 -25.28 8.88 -10.70
CA ILE A 39 -23.89 8.54 -10.39
C ILE A 39 -23.75 7.94 -9.00
N ASP A 40 -24.41 8.48 -7.97
CA ASP A 40 -24.38 7.92 -6.63
C ASP A 40 -25.02 6.52 -6.60
N ILE A 41 -26.04 6.27 -7.46
CA ILE A 41 -26.62 4.94 -7.70
C ILE A 41 -25.60 4.02 -8.39
N GLN A 42 -24.96 4.46 -9.47
CA GLN A 42 -23.96 3.66 -10.18
C GLN A 42 -22.69 3.39 -9.34
N ILE A 43 -22.32 4.32 -8.45
CA ILE A 43 -21.28 4.13 -7.43
C ILE A 43 -21.71 3.03 -6.46
N ALA A 44 -22.97 3.08 -5.99
CA ALA A 44 -23.50 2.07 -5.08
C ALA A 44 -23.64 0.68 -5.74
N GLU A 45 -23.93 0.65 -7.04
CA GLU A 45 -24.06 -0.57 -7.84
C GLU A 45 -22.72 -1.08 -8.38
N GLY A 46 -21.63 -0.31 -8.26
CA GLY A 46 -20.30 -0.68 -8.76
C GLY A 46 -20.17 -0.68 -10.29
N THR A 47 -21.10 -0.05 -11.00
CA THR A 47 -21.17 -0.02 -12.47
C THR A 47 -20.49 1.20 -13.08
N ILE A 48 -20.07 2.16 -12.26
CA ILE A 48 -19.52 3.44 -12.71
C ILE A 48 -18.06 3.34 -13.16
N THR A 49 -17.71 4.01 -14.27
CA THR A 49 -16.32 4.08 -14.73
C THR A 49 -15.63 5.36 -14.25
N LYS A 50 -14.29 5.34 -14.23
CA LYS A 50 -13.46 6.54 -13.95
C LYS A 50 -13.81 7.69 -14.89
N LEU A 51 -14.12 7.40 -16.16
CA LEU A 51 -14.47 8.39 -17.17
C LEU A 51 -15.78 9.11 -16.84
N ASP A 52 -16.79 8.35 -16.38
CA ASP A 52 -18.10 8.90 -16.00
C ASP A 52 -17.97 9.84 -14.79
N MET A 53 -17.18 9.44 -13.79
CA MET A 53 -16.90 10.28 -12.63
C MET A 53 -16.08 11.53 -12.97
N MET A 54 -15.10 11.43 -13.86
CA MET A 54 -14.32 12.58 -14.34
C MET A 54 -15.17 13.53 -15.17
N HIS A 55 -16.09 13.01 -15.98
CA HIS A 55 -17.03 13.83 -16.75
C HIS A 55 -17.96 14.64 -15.83
N GLN A 56 -18.50 14.00 -14.79
CA GLN A 56 -19.33 14.70 -13.80
C GLN A 56 -18.54 15.74 -13.00
N LEU A 57 -17.28 15.45 -12.65
CA LEU A 57 -16.42 16.41 -11.96
C LEU A 57 -16.21 17.68 -12.81
N LYS A 58 -16.01 17.53 -14.13
CA LYS A 58 -15.90 18.66 -15.07
C LYS A 58 -17.18 19.49 -15.12
N ILE A 59 -18.35 18.86 -15.09
CA ILE A 59 -19.65 19.55 -15.08
C ILE A 59 -19.83 20.36 -13.80
N GLU A 60 -19.56 19.77 -12.63
CA GLU A 60 -19.69 20.46 -11.34
C GLU A 60 -18.71 21.65 -11.22
N MET A 61 -17.48 21.50 -11.73
CA MET A 61 -16.51 22.61 -11.78
C MET A 61 -16.95 23.74 -12.71
N HIS A 62 -17.48 23.42 -13.90
CA HIS A 62 -17.99 24.43 -14.84
C HIS A 62 -19.13 25.27 -14.22
N ILE A 63 -19.97 24.64 -13.39
CA ILE A 63 -21.08 25.31 -12.71
C ILE A 63 -20.57 26.20 -11.58
N ILE A 64 -19.51 25.82 -10.85
CA ILE A 64 -18.86 26.72 -9.89
C ILE A 64 -18.39 27.99 -10.59
N ASP A 65 -17.74 27.88 -11.75
CA ASP A 65 -17.26 29.04 -12.51
C ASP A 65 -18.41 29.95 -12.95
N LEU A 66 -19.55 29.39 -13.37
CA LEU A 66 -20.75 30.15 -13.73
C LEU A 66 -21.40 30.85 -12.52
N LEU A 67 -21.44 30.18 -11.37
CA LEU A 67 -21.97 30.76 -10.13
C LEU A 67 -21.09 31.89 -9.59
N LEU A 68 -19.77 31.75 -9.69
CA LEU A 68 -18.80 32.79 -9.32
C LEU A 68 -18.94 34.02 -10.23
N LYS A 69 -19.04 33.84 -11.55
CA LYS A 69 -19.30 34.96 -12.49
C LYS A 69 -20.60 35.70 -12.15
N LYS A 70 -21.68 34.98 -11.81
CA LYS A 70 -22.94 35.60 -11.36
C LYS A 70 -22.83 36.31 -10.01
N ILE A 71 -21.93 35.89 -9.12
CA ILE A 71 -21.64 36.60 -7.87
C ILE A 71 -20.99 37.94 -8.20
N ASP A 72 -19.98 37.94 -9.08
CA ASP A 72 -19.29 39.15 -9.51
C ASP A 72 -20.26 40.14 -10.17
N ASP A 73 -21.14 39.65 -11.05
CA ASP A 73 -22.19 40.48 -11.68
C ASP A 73 -23.16 41.08 -10.64
N LYS A 74 -23.59 40.31 -9.64
CA LYS A 74 -24.53 40.80 -8.61
C LYS A 74 -23.90 41.72 -7.56
N ILE A 75 -22.61 41.55 -7.32
CA ILE A 75 -21.79 42.47 -6.53
C ILE A 75 -21.71 43.82 -7.25
N ASN A 76 -21.47 43.81 -8.56
CA ASN A 76 -21.45 45.02 -9.39
C ASN A 76 -22.83 45.73 -9.40
N GLU A 77 -23.92 44.99 -9.18
CA GLU A 77 -25.28 45.51 -9.04
C GLU A 77 -25.70 45.87 -7.59
N ASN A 78 -24.81 45.80 -6.59
CA ASN A 78 -25.10 46.05 -5.16
C ASN A 78 -26.28 45.21 -4.57
N LYS A 79 -26.51 44.00 -5.08
CA LYS A 79 -27.56 43.08 -4.58
C LYS A 79 -26.97 41.96 -3.71
N CYS A 80 -27.65 41.63 -2.61
CA CYS A 80 -27.22 40.61 -1.65
C CYS A 80 -27.10 39.20 -2.27
N SER A 81 -25.96 38.53 -2.09
CA SER A 81 -25.60 37.26 -2.78
C SER A 81 -25.68 36.00 -1.91
N THR A 82 -26.32 36.04 -0.74
CA THR A 82 -26.39 34.93 0.23
C THR A 82 -26.84 33.60 -0.37
N LEU A 83 -27.80 33.64 -1.30
CA LEU A 83 -28.32 32.46 -1.98
C LEU A 83 -27.26 31.81 -2.90
N ILE A 84 -26.44 32.62 -3.57
CA ILE A 84 -25.41 32.15 -4.49
C ILE A 84 -24.20 31.65 -3.70
N ASN A 85 -23.85 32.28 -2.58
CA ASN A 85 -22.81 31.80 -1.67
C ASN A 85 -23.13 30.41 -1.10
N ASN A 86 -24.40 30.15 -0.74
CA ASN A 86 -24.84 28.83 -0.31
C ASN A 86 -24.77 27.79 -1.44
N ALA A 87 -25.08 28.19 -2.67
CA ALA A 87 -24.96 27.31 -3.83
C ALA A 87 -23.48 26.96 -4.11
N VAL A 88 -22.57 27.94 -4.08
CA VAL A 88 -21.13 27.71 -4.25
C VAL A 88 -20.62 26.74 -3.20
N LYS A 89 -20.96 26.95 -1.92
CA LYS A 89 -20.56 26.04 -0.83
C LYS A 89 -20.97 24.59 -1.08
N ILE A 90 -22.24 24.36 -1.45
CA ILE A 90 -22.77 23.01 -1.70
C ILE A 90 -22.08 22.35 -2.89
N VAL A 91 -21.83 23.11 -3.97
CA VAL A 91 -21.15 22.54 -5.15
C VAL A 91 -19.67 22.27 -4.85
N THR A 92 -19.00 23.12 -4.06
CA THR A 92 -17.63 22.85 -3.59
C THR A 92 -17.54 21.58 -2.74
N GLU A 93 -18.50 21.35 -1.83
CA GLU A 93 -18.57 20.11 -1.04
C GLU A 93 -18.72 18.87 -1.95
N ARG A 94 -19.58 18.94 -2.97
CA ARG A 94 -19.81 17.84 -3.93
C ARG A 94 -18.61 17.51 -4.82
N VAL A 95 -17.89 18.54 -5.27
CA VAL A 95 -16.65 18.38 -6.04
C VAL A 95 -15.59 17.67 -5.19
N ASN A 96 -15.46 18.07 -3.92
CA ASN A 96 -14.53 17.43 -2.99
C ASN A 96 -14.90 15.96 -2.73
N ASP A 97 -16.19 15.68 -2.50
CA ASP A 97 -16.66 14.31 -2.29
C ASP A 97 -16.43 13.44 -3.52
N LEU A 98 -16.76 13.93 -4.72
CA LEU A 98 -16.57 13.17 -5.96
C LEU A 98 -15.08 12.89 -6.24
N ARG A 99 -14.21 13.88 -6.02
CA ARG A 99 -12.76 13.71 -6.16
C ARG A 99 -12.21 12.67 -5.18
N ASN A 100 -12.66 12.69 -3.92
CA ASN A 100 -12.26 11.70 -2.92
C ASN A 100 -12.72 10.30 -3.33
N THR A 101 -13.96 10.16 -3.82
CA THR A 101 -14.47 8.89 -4.35
C THR A 101 -13.63 8.40 -5.53
N VAL A 102 -13.29 9.25 -6.52
CA VAL A 102 -12.39 8.85 -7.63
C VAL A 102 -11.03 8.37 -7.11
N TYR A 103 -10.47 9.05 -6.11
CA TYR A 103 -9.19 8.69 -5.49
C TYR A 103 -9.23 7.36 -4.71
N LEU A 104 -10.39 7.03 -4.14
CA LEU A 104 -10.63 5.81 -3.34
C LEU A 104 -10.89 4.59 -4.22
N PHE A 105 -11.65 4.75 -5.31
CA PHE A 105 -12.13 3.64 -6.15
C PHE A 105 -11.21 3.28 -7.33
N PHE A 106 -10.32 4.18 -7.79
CA PHE A 106 -9.44 3.91 -8.93
C PHE A 106 -7.95 4.01 -8.56
N ASN A 107 -7.13 3.08 -9.09
CA ASN A 107 -5.68 3.06 -8.87
C ASN A 107 -5.00 4.29 -9.52
N ILE A 108 -4.03 4.87 -8.80
CA ILE A 108 -3.23 6.05 -9.19
C ILE A 108 -1.82 5.59 -9.59
N GLU A 109 -1.74 4.47 -10.27
CA GLU A 109 -0.52 4.07 -10.96
C GLU A 109 -0.84 4.17 -12.45
N ASP A 110 -1.02 5.40 -12.91
CA ASP A 110 -0.66 5.88 -14.25
C ASP A 110 -1.10 7.36 -14.38
N GLU A 111 -0.10 8.19 -14.61
CA GLU A 111 -0.14 9.59 -15.04
C GLU A 111 -0.76 10.65 -14.10
N GLU A 112 0.15 11.54 -13.66
CA GLU A 112 -0.02 12.85 -13.03
C GLU A 112 -0.88 12.92 -11.75
N GLU A 113 -0.32 13.50 -10.68
CA GLU A 113 -1.19 14.20 -9.73
C GLU A 113 -2.10 15.09 -10.56
N PRO A 114 -3.45 15.06 -10.42
CA PRO A 114 -4.23 16.14 -10.99
C PRO A 114 -3.66 17.41 -10.38
N GLU A 115 -3.01 18.22 -11.24
CA GLU A 115 -2.37 19.48 -10.84
C GLU A 115 -3.32 20.16 -9.87
N PHE A 116 -2.77 20.59 -8.74
CA PHE A 116 -3.48 21.53 -7.90
C PHE A 116 -3.92 22.67 -8.82
N LEU A 117 -5.21 22.79 -9.08
CA LEU A 117 -5.78 24.06 -9.48
C LEU A 117 -5.55 24.99 -8.29
N LYS A 118 -4.40 25.68 -8.33
CA LYS A 118 -4.18 26.92 -7.62
C LYS A 118 -5.24 27.88 -8.13
N ILE A 119 -6.38 27.89 -7.46
CA ILE A 119 -7.30 29.02 -7.53
C ILE A 119 -6.62 30.13 -6.71
N SER A 120 -5.67 30.82 -7.34
CA SER A 120 -5.17 32.10 -6.87
C SER A 120 -5.79 33.18 -7.75
N ASN A 121 -6.85 33.83 -7.25
CA ASN A 121 -6.90 35.29 -7.03
C ASN A 121 -8.31 35.78 -6.63
N ILE A 122 -8.44 36.12 -5.34
CA ILE A 122 -9.07 37.28 -4.68
C ILE A 122 -10.51 37.71 -5.05
N LEU A 123 -11.41 37.78 -4.04
CA LEU A 123 -12.09 39.04 -3.63
C LEU A 123 -12.90 38.91 -2.31
N LYS A 124 -12.64 39.86 -1.40
CA LYS A 124 -13.49 40.23 -0.25
C LYS A 124 -14.40 41.37 -0.68
N ILE A 125 -15.71 41.31 -0.40
CA ILE A 125 -16.58 42.50 -0.43
C ILE A 125 -17.56 42.50 0.76
N ARG A 126 -17.67 43.66 1.42
CA ARG A 126 -18.65 44.01 2.46
C ARG A 126 -19.96 44.48 1.81
N CYS A 127 -21.10 44.09 2.37
CA CYS A 127 -22.40 44.71 2.09
C CYS A 127 -22.53 46.02 2.88
N SER A 128 -22.86 47.14 2.22
CA SER A 128 -23.00 48.47 2.82
C SER A 128 -24.41 48.78 3.37
N TYR A 129 -25.33 47.81 3.39
CA TYR A 129 -26.73 48.03 3.80
C TYR A 129 -27.26 47.11 4.91
N CYS A 130 -26.45 46.23 5.50
CA CYS A 130 -26.88 45.42 6.64
C CYS A 130 -25.97 45.67 7.86
N TYR A 131 -26.55 46.31 8.89
CA TYR A 131 -25.87 46.66 10.13
C TYR A 131 -25.66 45.47 11.09
N ASP A 132 -25.98 44.22 10.71
CA ASP A 132 -25.89 43.08 11.63
C ASP A 132 -25.75 41.69 10.95
N CYS A 133 -24.78 41.51 10.05
CA CYS A 133 -24.39 40.15 9.60
C CYS A 133 -22.93 39.82 9.95
N ASN A 134 -22.72 39.24 11.14
CA ASN A 134 -21.47 38.55 11.44
C ASN A 134 -21.55 37.11 10.95
N ALA A 135 -21.19 36.89 9.69
CA ALA A 135 -20.88 35.57 9.18
C ALA A 135 -19.44 35.57 8.64
N SER A 136 -18.50 35.18 9.50
CA SER A 136 -17.16 34.81 9.08
C SER A 136 -17.17 33.33 8.71
N ILE A 137 -17.05 33.00 7.42
CA ILE A 137 -16.50 31.69 7.05
C ILE A 137 -14.99 31.88 7.02
N GLN A 138 -14.34 31.48 8.12
CA GLN A 138 -12.92 31.15 8.05
C GLN A 138 -12.81 29.88 7.21
N ILE A 139 -12.54 30.04 5.91
CA ILE A 139 -11.76 29.01 5.23
C ILE A 139 -10.35 29.27 5.71
N ILE A 140 -9.94 28.52 6.73
CA ILE A 140 -8.55 28.40 7.08
C ILE A 140 -7.90 27.67 5.90
N SER A 141 -7.47 28.41 4.89
CA SER A 141 -6.36 27.98 4.07
C SER A 141 -5.14 28.02 4.99
N ASN A 142 -5.01 26.99 5.83
CA ASN A 142 -3.71 26.67 6.36
C ASN A 142 -2.90 26.39 5.11
N GLU A 143 -1.93 27.26 4.80
CA GLU A 143 -0.76 26.82 4.06
C GLU A 143 -0.41 25.45 4.64
N GLU A 144 -0.52 24.39 3.82
CA GLU A 144 -0.26 23.04 4.30
C GLU A 144 1.24 22.98 4.62
N ASN A 145 1.59 23.30 5.86
CA ASN A 145 2.91 23.01 6.42
C ASN A 145 3.20 21.50 6.38
N ALA A 146 2.14 20.67 6.28
CA ALA A 146 2.23 19.24 6.17
C ALA A 146 2.32 18.76 4.71
N SER A 147 3.46 18.20 4.33
CA SER A 147 3.66 17.55 3.03
C SER A 147 3.55 16.02 3.16
N PHE A 148 2.73 15.41 2.30
CA PHE A 148 2.55 13.95 2.23
C PHE A 148 2.83 13.45 0.82
N ASN A 149 3.40 12.25 0.70
CA ASN A 149 3.59 11.57 -0.57
C ASN A 149 3.04 10.14 -0.48
N PHE A 150 1.81 9.94 -0.98
CA PHE A 150 1.12 8.65 -0.94
C PHE A 150 1.32 7.79 -2.18
N SER A 151 1.80 8.40 -3.27
CA SER A 151 2.08 7.72 -4.54
C SER A 151 3.45 7.04 -4.53
N SER A 152 4.39 7.51 -3.72
CA SER A 152 5.71 6.93 -3.60
C SER A 152 5.86 5.99 -2.42
N SER A 153 6.76 5.03 -2.58
CA SER A 153 7.31 4.23 -1.49
C SER A 153 8.83 4.39 -1.39
N ASP A 154 9.44 5.26 -2.19
CA ASP A 154 10.87 5.51 -2.17
C ASP A 154 11.28 6.26 -0.90
N PHE A 155 12.27 5.73 -0.18
CA PHE A 155 12.71 6.28 1.09
C PHE A 155 13.14 7.75 1.02
N ILE A 156 13.81 8.21 -0.04
CA ILE A 156 14.26 9.61 -0.16
C ILE A 156 13.05 10.53 -0.25
N LYS A 157 12.05 10.17 -1.05
CA LYS A 157 10.80 10.93 -1.17
C LYS A 157 10.01 10.94 0.13
N ILE A 158 9.94 9.80 0.82
CA ILE A 158 9.21 9.69 2.10
C ILE A 158 9.92 10.46 3.23
N LEU A 159 11.26 10.49 3.25
CA LEU A 159 12.06 11.25 4.22
C LEU A 159 11.75 12.76 4.20
N GLN A 160 11.30 13.29 3.06
CA GLN A 160 10.93 14.70 2.87
C GLN A 160 9.49 15.02 3.33
N THR A 161 8.71 14.03 3.75
CA THR A 161 7.32 14.20 4.17
C THR A 161 7.21 14.50 5.66
N THR A 162 6.18 15.25 6.06
CA THR A 162 5.90 15.50 7.49
C THR A 162 5.36 14.26 8.20
N GLY A 163 4.80 13.31 7.44
CA GLY A 163 4.42 11.98 7.90
C GLY A 163 5.58 11.04 8.21
N PHE A 164 6.83 11.42 7.96
CA PHE A 164 7.98 10.54 8.18
C PHE A 164 8.15 10.16 9.65
N ILE A 165 8.29 8.85 9.88
CA ILE A 165 8.67 8.26 11.17
C ILE A 165 9.97 7.49 10.97
N ASP A 166 10.97 7.80 11.78
CA ASP A 166 12.29 7.20 11.68
C ASP A 166 12.29 5.73 12.17
N LYS A 167 12.30 4.83 11.18
CA LYS A 167 12.41 3.37 11.31
C LYS A 167 13.83 2.84 11.08
N THR A 168 14.84 3.71 10.98
CA THR A 168 16.21 3.29 10.58
C THR A 168 16.88 2.31 11.55
N SER A 169 16.43 2.26 12.82
CA SER A 169 16.87 1.24 13.78
C SER A 169 16.57 -0.20 13.31
N MET A 170 15.67 -0.40 12.33
CA MET A 170 15.45 -1.69 11.67
C MET A 170 16.75 -2.27 11.11
N ILE A 171 17.63 -1.41 10.59
CA ILE A 171 18.89 -1.82 9.95
C ILE A 171 19.79 -2.54 10.95
N ARG A 172 19.80 -2.14 12.23
CA ARG A 172 20.52 -2.88 13.27
C ARG A 172 19.99 -4.32 13.38
N LYS A 173 18.67 -4.49 13.39
CA LYS A 173 18.02 -5.82 13.49
C LYS A 173 18.35 -6.73 12.32
N VAL A 174 18.55 -6.17 11.12
CA VAL A 174 19.00 -6.92 9.94
C VAL A 174 20.32 -7.65 10.22
N PHE A 175 21.23 -7.01 10.95
CA PHE A 175 22.60 -7.50 11.20
C PHE A 175 22.82 -8.21 12.55
N GLU A 176 21.83 -8.24 13.46
CA GLU A 176 21.98 -8.91 14.76
C GLU A 176 22.15 -10.44 14.66
N ASN A 177 21.63 -11.06 13.59
CA ASN A 177 21.65 -12.52 13.40
C ASN A 177 22.18 -12.90 11.99
N ILE A 178 23.50 -12.94 11.83
CA ILE A 178 24.18 -13.12 10.53
C ILE A 178 24.21 -14.59 10.07
N ILE A 179 23.89 -15.55 10.96
CA ILE A 179 23.87 -16.98 10.65
C ILE A 179 22.82 -17.32 9.58
N ILE A 180 21.73 -16.55 9.53
CA ILE A 180 20.61 -16.74 8.61
C ILE A 180 20.92 -16.05 7.28
N GLN A 181 21.01 -16.85 6.20
CA GLN A 181 21.37 -16.41 4.85
C GLN A 181 20.38 -15.40 4.26
N GLY A 182 19.11 -15.44 4.67
CA GLY A 182 18.19 -14.37 4.33
C GLY A 182 16.87 -14.45 5.07
N ARG A 183 16.09 -13.37 4.95
CA ARG A 183 14.78 -13.24 5.57
C ARG A 183 13.76 -12.70 4.59
N VAL A 184 12.51 -13.13 4.74
CA VAL A 184 11.35 -12.47 4.15
C VAL A 184 10.47 -11.93 5.28
N ILE A 185 10.10 -10.65 5.20
CA ILE A 185 9.16 -10.03 6.13
C ILE A 185 7.81 -9.89 5.46
N LEU A 186 6.79 -10.44 6.12
CA LEU A 186 5.42 -10.37 5.65
C LEU A 186 4.66 -9.32 6.45
N ALA A 187 3.97 -8.44 5.74
CA ALA A 187 3.10 -7.45 6.33
C ALA A 187 1.99 -7.08 5.34
N PRO A 188 0.84 -6.57 5.81
CA PRO A 188 -0.24 -6.15 4.93
C PRO A 188 0.14 -4.99 4.02
N ARG A 189 -0.75 -4.64 3.09
CA ARG A 189 -0.55 -3.51 2.18
C ARG A 189 -0.39 -2.20 2.95
N LYS A 190 0.51 -1.35 2.48
CA LYS A 190 0.78 0.00 3.02
C LYS A 190 1.30 0.05 4.48
N TYR A 191 1.94 -1.03 4.96
CA TYR A 191 2.66 -1.07 6.25
C TYR A 191 4.14 -0.62 6.16
N GLY A 192 4.54 0.06 5.07
CA GLY A 192 5.90 0.58 4.92
C GLY A 192 6.94 -0.41 4.38
N LYS A 193 6.52 -1.58 3.85
CA LYS A 193 7.42 -2.63 3.32
C LYS A 193 8.44 -2.10 2.32
N SER A 194 7.96 -1.54 1.20
CA SER A 194 8.81 -1.01 0.12
C SER A 194 9.68 0.17 0.57
N THR A 195 9.17 1.01 1.48
CA THR A 195 9.94 2.12 2.07
C THR A 195 11.08 1.62 2.94
N ASN A 196 10.84 0.62 3.77
CA ASN A 196 11.89 -0.01 4.58
C ASN A 196 12.93 -0.73 3.70
N LEU A 197 12.51 -1.36 2.60
CA LEU A 197 13.41 -2.05 1.69
C LEU A 197 14.27 -1.07 0.88
N THR A 198 13.70 0.03 0.38
CA THR A 198 14.46 1.10 -0.30
C THR A 198 15.39 1.83 0.67
N MET A 199 14.97 2.06 1.92
CA MET A 199 15.86 2.55 2.98
C MET A 199 17.08 1.63 3.16
N LEU A 200 16.86 0.32 3.24
CA LEU A 200 17.95 -0.66 3.35
C LEU A 200 18.85 -0.67 2.10
N LYS A 201 18.28 -0.51 0.91
CA LYS A 201 19.04 -0.34 -0.34
C LYS A 201 20.00 0.84 -0.25
N TYR A 202 19.49 2.05 0.05
CA TYR A 202 20.31 3.27 0.16
C TYR A 202 21.37 3.16 1.25
N PHE A 203 21.07 2.48 2.36
CA PHE A 203 22.03 2.25 3.44
C PHE A 203 23.19 1.35 3.01
N LEU A 204 22.94 0.31 2.22
CA LEU A 204 23.93 -0.75 1.92
C LEU A 204 24.74 -0.50 0.65
N GLU A 205 24.14 0.15 -0.35
CA GLU A 205 24.68 0.17 -1.71
C GLU A 205 25.98 0.96 -1.82
N ILE A 206 26.95 0.37 -2.52
CA ILE A 206 28.13 1.10 -2.99
C ILE A 206 27.67 2.10 -4.06
N GLN A 207 27.76 3.39 -3.76
CA GLN A 207 27.53 4.43 -4.75
C GLN A 207 28.67 4.47 -5.77
N VAL A 208 28.33 4.55 -7.05
CA VAL A 208 29.29 4.49 -8.17
C VAL A 208 29.13 5.63 -9.16
N ASP A 209 30.21 5.92 -9.87
CA ASP A 209 30.21 6.81 -11.03
C ASP A 209 29.57 6.14 -12.27
N SER A 210 29.53 6.85 -13.40
CA SER A 210 28.97 6.34 -14.66
C SER A 210 29.73 5.16 -15.27
N LEU A 211 30.95 4.87 -14.78
CA LEU A 211 31.79 3.74 -15.18
C LEU A 211 31.70 2.56 -14.20
N GLY A 212 31.00 2.72 -13.08
CA GLY A 212 30.85 1.72 -12.03
C GLY A 212 31.93 1.76 -10.96
N ASN A 213 32.81 2.78 -10.95
CA ASN A 213 33.81 2.90 -9.90
C ASN A 213 33.16 3.48 -8.63
N PRO A 214 33.48 2.94 -7.43
CA PRO A 214 33.03 3.53 -6.18
C PRO A 214 33.41 5.01 -6.08
N ILE A 215 32.47 5.88 -5.70
CA ILE A 215 32.74 7.32 -5.56
C ILE A 215 33.37 7.70 -4.22
N SER A 216 33.15 6.87 -3.19
CA SER A 216 33.70 7.05 -1.85
C SER A 216 35.22 6.89 -1.89
N LYS A 217 35.94 7.80 -1.21
CA LYS A 217 37.39 7.71 -1.02
C LYS A 217 37.78 6.74 0.11
N ALA A 218 36.83 6.43 1.00
CA ALA A 218 37.02 5.44 2.05
C ALA A 218 37.14 4.03 1.45
N ASP A 219 38.06 3.26 2.01
CA ASP A 219 38.29 1.85 1.71
C ASP A 219 37.40 0.93 2.56
N SER A 220 37.69 -0.38 2.55
CA SER A 220 36.91 -1.35 3.33
C SER A 220 37.00 -1.16 4.84
N GLU A 221 38.08 -0.57 5.35
CA GLU A 221 38.38 -0.46 6.78
C GLU A 221 37.93 0.88 7.36
N THR A 222 37.84 1.91 6.53
CA THR A 222 37.42 3.25 6.93
C THR A 222 35.90 3.45 6.84
N PRO A 223 35.29 4.30 7.69
CA PRO A 223 33.88 4.66 7.58
C PRO A 223 33.60 5.52 6.35
N ILE A 224 32.54 5.19 5.61
CA ILE A 224 32.07 5.99 4.48
C ILE A 224 31.26 7.17 5.01
N THR A 225 31.68 8.40 4.69
CA THR A 225 31.03 9.64 5.14
C THR A 225 30.88 10.68 4.03
N ASP A 226 31.43 10.41 2.85
CA ASP A 226 31.58 11.33 1.71
C ASP A 226 30.64 11.00 0.53
N THR A 227 29.48 10.39 0.84
CA THR A 227 28.49 9.97 -0.16
C THR A 227 27.16 10.68 0.04
N SER A 228 26.37 10.86 -1.03
CA SER A 228 25.05 11.48 -0.89
C SER A 228 24.09 10.62 -0.08
N ASN A 229 24.26 9.29 -0.08
CA ASN A 229 23.48 8.42 0.80
C ASN A 229 23.81 8.69 2.27
N TYR A 230 25.05 8.99 2.64
CA TYR A 230 25.40 9.26 4.05
C TYR A 230 24.60 10.43 4.63
N GLU A 231 24.40 11.48 3.83
CA GLU A 231 23.62 12.66 4.20
C GLU A 231 22.15 12.33 4.53
N LEU A 232 21.59 11.27 3.94
CA LEU A 232 20.23 10.80 4.24
C LEU A 232 20.12 10.23 5.66
N PHE A 233 21.21 9.65 6.20
CA PHE A 233 21.18 8.89 7.46
C PHE A 233 21.84 9.60 8.63
N ARG A 234 22.69 10.62 8.41
CA ARG A 234 23.50 11.27 9.47
C ARG A 234 22.71 11.80 10.67
N ASN A 235 21.44 12.16 10.46
CA ASN A 235 20.55 12.71 11.50
C ASN A 235 19.47 11.72 11.96
N LEU A 236 19.48 10.48 11.45
CA LEU A 236 18.52 9.43 11.79
C LEU A 236 19.04 8.54 12.92
N LYS A 237 18.17 7.79 13.59
CA LYS A 237 18.49 6.92 14.75
C LYS A 237 19.66 5.98 14.46
N ILE A 238 19.76 5.44 13.24
CA ILE A 238 20.85 4.52 12.85
C ILE A 238 22.24 5.15 12.90
N SER A 239 22.37 6.48 12.77
CA SER A 239 23.66 7.17 12.89
C SER A 239 24.34 6.95 14.24
N ARG A 240 23.54 6.66 15.29
CA ARG A 240 24.00 6.38 16.65
C ARG A 240 24.58 4.97 16.78
N GLU A 241 24.24 4.07 15.86
CA GLU A 241 24.75 2.69 15.82
C GLU A 241 26.08 2.65 15.07
N THR A 242 27.12 3.28 15.66
CA THR A 242 28.43 3.50 15.03
C THR A 242 29.07 2.23 14.47
N LYS A 243 28.93 1.10 15.19
CA LYS A 243 29.42 -0.20 14.72
C LYS A 243 28.73 -0.62 13.42
N ILE A 244 27.42 -0.48 13.33
CA ILE A 244 26.64 -0.85 12.14
C ILE A 244 26.97 0.08 10.98
N MET A 245 27.04 1.39 11.24
CA MET A 245 27.48 2.39 10.25
C MET A 245 28.87 2.04 9.69
N ASN A 246 29.85 1.82 10.56
CA ASN A 246 31.23 1.56 10.13
C ASN A 246 31.39 0.24 9.38
N GLN A 247 30.65 -0.81 9.76
CA GLN A 247 30.80 -2.14 9.17
C GLN A 247 30.01 -2.35 7.89
N HIS A 248 28.86 -1.68 7.74
CA HIS A 248 27.88 -2.04 6.70
C HIS A 248 27.45 -0.90 5.78
N PHE A 249 27.54 0.37 6.22
CA PHE A 249 27.06 1.50 5.42
C PHE A 249 27.82 1.63 4.10
N GLY A 250 27.10 1.62 2.97
CA GLY A 250 27.65 1.81 1.63
C GLY A 250 28.67 0.76 1.19
N LYS A 251 28.72 -0.40 1.87
CA LYS A 251 29.79 -1.40 1.69
C LYS A 251 29.40 -2.59 0.80
N TYR A 252 28.19 -2.67 0.27
CA TYR A 252 27.76 -3.86 -0.49
C TYR A 252 27.36 -3.56 -1.94
N PRO A 253 27.70 -4.45 -2.89
CA PRO A 253 26.93 -4.51 -4.11
C PRO A 253 25.51 -4.95 -3.77
N VAL A 254 24.51 -4.18 -4.18
CA VAL A 254 23.11 -4.49 -3.91
C VAL A 254 22.44 -4.91 -5.19
N LEU A 255 21.83 -6.10 -5.21
CA LEU A 255 20.85 -6.47 -6.24
C LEU A 255 19.47 -6.10 -5.69
N TYR A 256 18.78 -5.17 -6.33
CA TYR A 256 17.40 -4.81 -6.00
C TYR A 256 16.46 -5.24 -7.12
N ALA A 257 15.44 -6.03 -6.79
CA ALA A 257 14.38 -6.44 -7.70
C ALA A 257 13.01 -6.18 -7.07
N LYS A 258 12.09 -5.57 -7.82
CA LYS A 258 10.70 -5.38 -7.40
C LYS A 258 9.81 -6.26 -8.26
N LEU A 259 9.14 -7.23 -7.65
CA LEU A 259 8.33 -8.22 -8.37
C LEU A 259 6.90 -7.76 -8.65
N LYS A 260 6.53 -6.57 -8.17
CA LYS A 260 5.22 -5.98 -8.45
C LYS A 260 5.01 -5.83 -9.97
N THR A 261 3.96 -6.46 -10.48
CA THR A 261 3.55 -6.39 -11.88
C THR A 261 2.69 -5.16 -12.15
N LYS A 262 2.62 -4.74 -13.41
CA LYS A 262 1.71 -3.65 -13.84
C LYS A 262 0.27 -4.15 -13.90
N ASP A 263 0.10 -5.31 -14.51
CA ASP A 263 -1.18 -5.97 -14.73
C ASP A 263 -1.26 -7.29 -13.95
N GLU A 264 -2.45 -7.87 -13.90
CA GLU A 264 -2.67 -9.19 -13.32
C GLU A 264 -2.03 -10.28 -14.17
N ILE A 265 -1.33 -11.22 -13.52
CA ILE A 265 -0.80 -12.41 -14.18
C ILE A 265 -1.91 -13.46 -14.24
N ASN A 266 -2.43 -13.69 -15.44
CA ASN A 266 -3.47 -14.67 -15.74
C ASN A 266 -2.94 -15.93 -16.43
N SER A 267 -1.65 -15.96 -16.79
CA SER A 267 -1.03 -17.14 -17.40
C SER A 267 0.45 -17.28 -17.04
N TYR A 268 0.98 -18.49 -17.20
CA TYR A 268 2.40 -18.75 -17.07
C TYR A 268 3.23 -17.94 -18.07
N SER A 269 2.73 -17.73 -19.30
CA SER A 269 3.43 -16.91 -20.29
C SER A 269 3.58 -15.45 -19.85
N GLU A 270 2.52 -14.85 -19.31
CA GLU A 270 2.55 -13.49 -18.75
C GLU A 270 3.52 -13.39 -17.58
N ALA A 271 3.57 -14.41 -16.70
CA ALA A 271 4.56 -14.45 -15.62
C ALA A 271 6.01 -14.40 -16.17
N ILE A 272 6.29 -15.12 -17.26
CA ILE A 272 7.62 -15.08 -17.88
C ILE A 272 7.91 -13.69 -18.48
N ASP A 273 6.92 -13.04 -19.11
CA ASP A 273 7.10 -11.69 -19.66
C ASP A 273 7.30 -10.63 -18.58
N GLU A 274 6.56 -10.70 -17.48
CA GLU A 274 6.78 -9.84 -16.30
C GLU A 274 8.16 -10.10 -15.67
N ALA A 275 8.61 -11.35 -15.61
CA ALA A 275 9.96 -11.67 -15.15
C ALA A 275 11.04 -11.04 -16.04
N LYS A 276 10.85 -10.98 -17.36
CA LYS A 276 11.78 -10.26 -18.27
C LYS A 276 11.87 -8.78 -17.92
N GLU A 277 10.73 -8.13 -17.66
CA GLU A 277 10.66 -6.72 -17.25
C GLU A 277 11.37 -6.49 -15.91
N ILE A 278 11.18 -7.37 -14.94
CA ILE A 278 11.84 -7.31 -13.64
C ILE A 278 13.37 -7.43 -13.78
N ILE A 279 13.83 -8.38 -14.60
CA ILE A 279 15.27 -8.56 -14.85
C ILE A 279 15.83 -7.32 -15.57
N HIS A 280 15.14 -6.82 -16.60
CA HIS A 280 15.51 -5.60 -17.31
C HIS A 280 15.71 -4.41 -16.36
N LYS A 281 14.67 -4.07 -15.56
CA LYS A 281 14.74 -2.99 -14.56
C LYS A 281 15.86 -3.19 -13.55
N SER A 282 16.08 -4.43 -13.10
CA SER A 282 17.17 -4.76 -12.17
C SER A 282 18.54 -4.52 -12.80
N PHE A 283 18.73 -4.85 -14.09
CA PHE A 283 19.96 -4.59 -14.83
C PHE A 283 20.17 -3.11 -15.13
N GLU A 284 19.11 -2.35 -15.41
CA GLU A 284 19.20 -0.91 -15.69
C GLU A 284 19.79 -0.12 -14.53
N LEU A 285 19.46 -0.50 -13.28
CA LEU A 285 20.09 0.07 -12.06
C LEU A 285 21.62 -0.09 -12.05
N HIS A 286 22.15 -1.04 -12.83
CA HIS A 286 23.57 -1.34 -12.96
C HIS A 286 24.06 -1.25 -14.40
N SER A 287 23.53 -0.30 -15.17
CA SER A 287 23.84 -0.13 -16.59
C SER A 287 25.34 0.05 -16.90
N TYR A 288 26.14 0.50 -15.91
CA TYR A 288 27.60 0.57 -15.99
C TYR A 288 28.27 -0.80 -16.26
N LEU A 289 27.62 -1.92 -15.89
CA LEU A 289 28.12 -3.27 -16.16
C LEU A 289 28.31 -3.55 -17.66
N LYS A 290 27.59 -2.83 -18.54
CA LYS A 290 27.78 -2.88 -20.02
C LYS A 290 29.22 -2.55 -20.45
N LYS A 291 29.93 -1.74 -19.66
CA LYS A 291 31.29 -1.25 -19.93
C LYS A 291 32.33 -1.72 -18.91
N SER A 292 31.91 -2.50 -17.90
CA SER A 292 32.81 -3.01 -16.85
C SER A 292 33.99 -3.78 -17.43
N THR A 293 35.22 -3.32 -17.14
CA THR A 293 36.47 -3.97 -17.53
C THR A 293 36.71 -5.29 -16.80
N LYS A 294 36.12 -5.45 -15.61
CA LYS A 294 36.19 -6.66 -14.78
C LYS A 294 35.33 -7.81 -15.31
N LEU A 295 34.38 -7.53 -16.20
CA LEU A 295 33.55 -8.56 -16.84
C LEU A 295 34.20 -9.08 -18.14
N SER A 296 33.86 -10.30 -18.56
CA SER A 296 34.27 -10.79 -19.89
C SER A 296 33.42 -10.19 -21.00
N ASN A 297 33.85 -10.32 -22.27
CA ASN A 297 33.06 -9.89 -23.43
C ASN A 297 31.64 -10.49 -23.42
N LYS A 298 31.51 -11.79 -23.11
CA LYS A 298 30.21 -12.48 -23.01
C LYS A 298 29.33 -11.90 -21.89
N GLN A 299 29.89 -11.63 -20.72
CA GLN A 299 29.14 -11.05 -19.58
C GLN A 299 28.67 -9.61 -19.87
N ARG A 300 29.51 -8.80 -20.52
CA ARG A 300 29.12 -7.46 -21.00
C ARG A 300 28.02 -7.54 -22.05
N ALA A 301 28.07 -8.51 -22.97
CA ALA A 301 27.03 -8.71 -23.96
C ALA A 301 25.66 -9.04 -23.32
N ILE A 302 25.64 -9.92 -22.30
CA ILE A 302 24.42 -10.21 -21.52
C ILE A 302 23.91 -8.95 -20.81
N SER A 303 24.81 -8.16 -20.20
CA SER A 303 24.41 -6.91 -19.55
C SER A 303 23.83 -5.91 -20.56
N LYS A 304 24.39 -5.84 -21.77
CA LYS A 304 23.85 -5.00 -22.86
C LYS A 304 22.49 -5.49 -23.32
N PHE A 305 22.29 -6.81 -23.43
CA PHE A 305 21.02 -7.41 -23.81
C PHE A 305 19.90 -7.04 -22.81
N TRP A 306 20.15 -7.20 -21.51
CA TRP A 306 19.14 -6.87 -20.49
C TRP A 306 18.93 -5.38 -20.26
N CYS A 307 19.89 -4.52 -20.63
CA CYS A 307 19.75 -3.05 -20.56
C CYS A 307 19.28 -2.41 -21.87
N ASP A 308 18.95 -3.20 -22.90
CA ASP A 308 18.40 -2.71 -24.16
C ASP A 308 16.90 -2.48 -24.00
N GLY A 309 16.34 -1.43 -24.60
CA GLY A 309 14.95 -1.02 -24.35
C GLY A 309 13.88 -1.92 -24.97
N THR A 310 14.22 -2.83 -25.88
CA THR A 310 13.22 -3.75 -26.48
C THR A 310 13.73 -5.18 -26.62
N ARG A 311 15.05 -5.38 -26.76
CA ARG A 311 15.63 -6.71 -27.02
C ARG A 311 15.43 -7.70 -25.88
N TYR A 312 15.36 -7.24 -24.63
CA TYR A 312 15.13 -8.10 -23.47
C TYR A 312 13.79 -8.87 -23.56
N LYS A 313 12.80 -8.32 -24.29
CA LYS A 313 11.51 -8.99 -24.53
C LYS A 313 11.65 -10.29 -25.32
N MET A 314 12.71 -10.40 -26.13
CA MET A 314 13.05 -11.59 -26.92
C MET A 314 13.82 -12.65 -26.12
N ALA A 315 14.04 -12.45 -24.82
CA ALA A 315 14.73 -13.43 -23.98
C ALA A 315 14.00 -14.77 -23.99
N VAL A 316 14.74 -15.86 -24.15
CA VAL A 316 14.20 -17.21 -24.02
C VAL A 316 14.09 -17.61 -22.55
N PHE A 317 13.31 -18.64 -22.27
CA PHE A 317 13.04 -19.10 -20.90
C PHE A 317 14.31 -19.35 -20.07
N ASP A 318 15.33 -19.98 -20.66
CA ASP A 318 16.59 -20.26 -19.98
C ASP A 318 17.31 -18.97 -19.55
N ASP A 319 17.25 -17.91 -20.36
CA ASP A 319 17.82 -16.60 -20.03
C ASP A 319 17.06 -15.96 -18.85
N VAL A 320 15.73 -16.10 -18.82
CA VAL A 320 14.86 -15.58 -17.75
C VAL A 320 15.16 -16.28 -16.43
N ILE A 321 15.19 -17.62 -16.40
CA ILE A 321 15.50 -18.40 -15.18
C ILE A 321 16.80 -17.93 -14.53
N ILE A 322 17.84 -17.66 -15.33
CA ILE A 322 19.17 -17.29 -14.82
C ILE A 322 19.41 -15.78 -14.76
N GLY A 323 18.42 -14.94 -15.08
CA GLY A 323 18.58 -13.49 -15.24
C GLY A 323 19.11 -12.80 -13.99
N LEU A 324 18.37 -12.87 -12.87
CA LEU A 324 18.80 -12.30 -11.59
C LEU A 324 20.07 -12.96 -11.04
N ARG A 325 20.21 -14.28 -11.24
CA ARG A 325 21.44 -15.01 -10.91
C ARG A 325 22.65 -14.44 -11.64
N SER A 326 22.49 -14.11 -12.92
CA SER A 326 23.54 -13.53 -13.76
C SER A 326 23.90 -12.14 -13.28
N LEU A 327 22.91 -11.28 -12.99
CA LEU A 327 23.13 -9.96 -12.40
C LEU A 327 23.92 -10.05 -11.08
N CYS A 328 23.48 -10.92 -10.16
CA CYS A 328 24.15 -11.14 -8.87
C CYS A 328 25.61 -11.56 -9.06
N LYS A 329 25.89 -12.47 -10.01
CA LYS A 329 27.25 -12.90 -10.33
C LYS A 329 28.08 -11.76 -10.93
N PHE A 330 27.49 -10.92 -11.77
CA PHE A 330 28.21 -9.83 -12.45
C PHE A 330 28.55 -8.71 -11.48
N LEU A 331 27.61 -8.33 -10.62
CA LEU A 331 27.85 -7.41 -9.50
C LEU A 331 28.96 -7.94 -8.60
N SER A 332 28.85 -9.21 -8.20
CA SER A 332 29.85 -9.80 -7.31
C SER A 332 31.24 -9.81 -7.92
N LYS A 333 31.35 -10.10 -9.23
CA LYS A 333 32.63 -10.05 -9.96
C LYS A 333 33.15 -8.62 -10.14
N HIS A 334 32.27 -7.65 -10.39
CA HIS A 334 32.67 -6.25 -10.58
C HIS A 334 33.19 -5.62 -9.28
N PHE A 335 32.57 -5.91 -8.14
CA PHE A 335 33.02 -5.36 -6.85
C PHE A 335 33.96 -6.29 -6.09
N ASN A 336 34.20 -7.51 -6.59
CA ASN A 336 34.93 -8.57 -5.90
C ASN A 336 34.39 -8.82 -4.47
N LYS A 337 33.07 -8.77 -4.33
CA LYS A 337 32.37 -8.92 -3.04
C LYS A 337 31.02 -9.61 -3.26
N PRO A 338 30.54 -10.48 -2.35
CA PRO A 338 29.19 -11.02 -2.46
C PRO A 338 28.13 -9.90 -2.31
N CYS A 339 26.99 -10.08 -2.97
CA CYS A 339 25.89 -9.11 -3.04
C CYS A 339 24.94 -9.22 -1.87
N TYR A 340 24.43 -8.08 -1.42
CA TYR A 340 23.21 -8.04 -0.64
C TYR A 340 22.02 -8.08 -1.60
N VAL A 341 21.09 -9.02 -1.43
CA VAL A 341 19.95 -9.22 -2.34
C VAL A 341 18.67 -8.70 -1.69
N LEU A 342 18.00 -7.77 -2.35
CA LEU A 342 16.76 -7.15 -1.90
C LEU A 342 15.65 -7.45 -2.90
N ILE A 343 14.56 -8.09 -2.45
CA ILE A 343 13.42 -8.44 -3.31
C ILE A 343 12.12 -7.92 -2.71
N ASP A 344 11.44 -7.02 -3.41
CA ASP A 344 10.14 -6.47 -2.98
C ASP A 344 8.97 -7.22 -3.62
N ASP A 345 7.83 -7.21 -2.94
CA ASP A 345 6.55 -7.79 -3.40
C ASP A 345 6.69 -9.23 -3.94
N LEU A 346 7.37 -10.09 -3.17
CA LEU A 346 7.73 -11.46 -3.56
C LEU A 346 6.52 -12.33 -3.97
N ASP A 347 5.36 -12.04 -3.39
CA ASP A 347 4.11 -12.76 -3.60
C ASP A 347 3.26 -12.21 -4.76
N SER A 348 3.71 -11.17 -5.47
CA SER A 348 2.93 -10.52 -6.54
C SER A 348 2.55 -11.43 -7.70
N PHE A 349 3.33 -12.48 -7.96
CA PHE A 349 3.05 -13.45 -9.03
C PHE A 349 1.93 -14.44 -8.67
N ILE A 350 1.61 -14.57 -7.38
CA ILE A 350 0.66 -15.55 -6.86
C ILE A 350 -0.58 -14.84 -6.27
N VAL A 351 -0.39 -13.68 -5.65
CA VAL A 351 -1.44 -12.88 -5.00
C VAL A 351 -1.79 -11.70 -5.90
N SER A 352 -2.86 -11.87 -6.71
CA SER A 352 -3.42 -10.79 -7.53
C SER A 352 -4.25 -9.80 -6.70
N ASP A 353 -4.42 -8.61 -7.27
CA ASP A 353 -5.07 -7.48 -6.61
C ASP A 353 -6.52 -7.23 -7.13
N THR A 354 -6.98 -7.92 -8.18
CA THR A 354 -8.24 -7.70 -8.93
C THR A 354 -8.83 -9.01 -9.47
N ASP A 355 -10.17 -9.14 -9.55
CA ASP A 355 -10.91 -10.39 -9.82
C ASP A 355 -10.52 -11.07 -11.14
N THR A 356 -10.02 -12.31 -11.12
CA THR A 356 -10.85 -13.54 -11.24
C THR A 356 -9.89 -14.72 -11.34
N THR A 357 -10.19 -15.86 -10.71
CA THR A 357 -9.62 -17.12 -11.21
C THR A 357 -10.73 -18.09 -11.60
N ALA A 358 -10.71 -18.44 -12.88
CA ALA A 358 -11.40 -19.61 -13.37
C ALA A 358 -10.61 -20.86 -12.96
N ASP A 359 -11.31 -21.98 -12.75
CA ASP A 359 -10.71 -23.27 -12.41
C ASP A 359 -9.68 -23.76 -13.45
N THR A 360 -9.67 -23.14 -14.64
CA THR A 360 -8.68 -23.32 -15.72
C THR A 360 -7.26 -22.85 -15.36
N LEU A 361 -7.04 -22.13 -14.24
CA LEU A 361 -5.74 -21.54 -13.90
C LEU A 361 -4.89 -22.36 -12.92
N VAL A 362 -5.38 -23.48 -12.38
CA VAL A 362 -4.64 -24.26 -11.36
C VAL A 362 -3.30 -24.79 -11.89
N GLU A 363 -3.28 -25.30 -13.12
CA GLU A 363 -2.03 -25.76 -13.76
C GLU A 363 -1.08 -24.61 -14.07
N GLU A 364 -1.62 -23.46 -14.49
CA GLU A 364 -0.83 -22.23 -14.69
C GLU A 364 -0.14 -21.80 -13.39
N TYR A 365 -0.85 -21.82 -12.25
CA TYR A 365 -0.25 -21.52 -10.94
C TYR A 365 0.84 -22.51 -10.52
N ARG A 366 0.70 -23.80 -10.85
CA ARG A 366 1.75 -24.80 -10.60
C ARG A 366 3.01 -24.51 -11.41
N CYS A 367 2.85 -24.13 -12.68
CA CYS A 367 3.96 -23.72 -13.54
C CYS A 367 4.63 -22.45 -13.01
N ILE A 368 3.86 -21.41 -12.64
CA ILE A 368 4.39 -20.17 -12.05
C ILE A 368 5.16 -20.46 -10.77
N PHE A 369 4.61 -21.29 -9.87
CA PHE A 369 5.27 -21.68 -8.64
C PHE A 369 6.62 -22.39 -8.90
N SER A 370 6.62 -23.36 -9.82
CA SER A 370 7.83 -24.09 -10.21
C SER A 370 8.89 -23.15 -10.80
N PHE A 371 8.47 -22.22 -11.66
CA PHE A 371 9.33 -21.19 -12.21
C PHE A 371 9.93 -20.30 -11.12
N LEU A 372 9.11 -19.73 -10.22
CA LEU A 372 9.60 -18.84 -9.15
C LEU A 372 10.60 -19.54 -8.24
N LYS A 373 10.37 -20.83 -7.93
CA LYS A 373 11.31 -21.65 -7.16
C LYS A 373 12.66 -21.78 -7.86
N GLN A 374 12.68 -21.98 -9.18
CA GLN A 374 13.92 -22.04 -9.98
C GLN A 374 14.58 -20.66 -10.10
N PHE A 375 13.77 -19.62 -10.35
CA PHE A 375 14.19 -18.24 -10.51
C PHE A 375 14.88 -17.69 -9.25
N LEU A 376 14.44 -18.10 -8.06
CA LEU A 376 14.98 -17.66 -6.77
C LEU A 376 16.03 -18.62 -6.17
N LEU A 377 16.31 -19.75 -6.83
CA LEU A 377 17.24 -20.77 -6.31
C LEU A 377 18.66 -20.24 -6.07
N PHE A 378 19.05 -19.16 -6.78
CA PHE A 378 20.38 -18.55 -6.64
C PHE A 378 20.63 -17.94 -5.25
N LEU A 379 19.58 -17.67 -4.46
CA LEU A 379 19.70 -17.14 -3.09
C LEU A 379 20.49 -18.07 -2.16
N ASN A 380 20.56 -19.38 -2.47
CA ASN A 380 21.39 -20.36 -1.77
C ASN A 380 22.91 -20.18 -2.01
N ASN A 381 23.31 -19.39 -3.01
CA ASN A 381 24.69 -19.33 -3.46
C ASN A 381 25.53 -18.36 -2.62
N LYS A 382 26.11 -18.86 -1.53
CA LYS A 382 26.96 -18.09 -0.60
C LYS A 382 28.21 -17.46 -1.23
N LYS A 383 28.63 -17.91 -2.42
CA LYS A 383 29.76 -17.30 -3.15
C LYS A 383 29.39 -15.91 -3.70
N TYR A 384 28.14 -15.73 -4.12
CA TYR A 384 27.68 -14.49 -4.75
C TYR A 384 26.67 -13.72 -3.91
N VAL A 385 26.00 -14.37 -2.96
CA VAL A 385 25.00 -13.77 -2.07
C VAL A 385 25.58 -13.71 -0.65
N PHE A 386 25.72 -12.50 -0.13
CA PHE A 386 26.10 -12.25 1.26
C PHE A 386 24.91 -12.54 2.17
N GLN A 387 23.80 -11.85 1.90
CA GLN A 387 22.54 -12.02 2.60
C GLN A 387 21.37 -11.57 1.72
N ALA A 388 20.18 -12.09 1.97
CA ALA A 388 18.95 -11.66 1.30
C ALA A 388 17.93 -11.06 2.28
N PHE A 389 17.25 -9.98 1.90
CA PHE A 389 16.15 -9.40 2.67
C PHE A 389 15.00 -9.09 1.73
N MET A 390 13.83 -9.63 2.02
CA MET A 390 12.70 -9.64 1.10
C MET A 390 11.41 -9.23 1.79
N THR A 391 10.42 -8.82 1.01
CA THR A 391 9.11 -8.40 1.51
C THR A 391 7.98 -9.05 0.72
N GLY A 392 6.84 -9.30 1.38
CA GLY A 392 5.63 -9.84 0.76
C GLY A 392 4.39 -9.60 1.63
N LYS A 393 3.21 -10.02 1.15
CA LYS A 393 1.93 -9.92 1.91
C LYS A 393 1.56 -11.27 2.54
N SER A 394 1.51 -12.35 1.77
CA SER A 394 1.02 -13.67 2.21
C SER A 394 2.12 -14.70 2.41
N SER A 395 2.14 -15.35 3.58
CA SER A 395 3.03 -16.46 3.89
C SER A 395 2.71 -17.69 3.06
N LEU A 396 1.42 -17.96 2.87
CA LEU A 396 0.91 -19.12 2.15
C LEU A 396 1.26 -19.05 0.65
N ALA A 397 1.24 -17.85 0.07
CA ALA A 397 1.56 -17.64 -1.34
C ALA A 397 3.03 -17.92 -1.70
N ILE A 398 3.96 -17.72 -0.75
CA ILE A 398 5.41 -17.88 -0.99
C ILE A 398 5.99 -19.12 -0.30
N HIS A 399 5.18 -19.83 0.50
CA HIS A 399 5.62 -21.04 1.17
C HIS A 399 6.01 -22.11 0.12
N GLY A 400 7.21 -22.66 0.24
CA GLY A 400 7.75 -23.65 -0.70
C GLY A 400 8.38 -23.09 -1.98
N ILE A 401 8.21 -21.79 -2.28
CA ILE A 401 8.97 -21.08 -3.33
C ILE A 401 10.38 -20.77 -2.82
N LEU A 402 10.46 -20.31 -1.57
CA LEU A 402 11.71 -19.86 -0.97
C LEU A 402 12.66 -21.02 -0.65
N PRO A 403 13.98 -20.84 -0.85
CA PRO A 403 14.96 -21.80 -0.37
C PRO A 403 14.97 -21.94 1.16
N VAL A 404 15.36 -23.11 1.66
CA VAL A 404 15.41 -23.44 3.10
C VAL A 404 16.31 -22.49 3.90
N CYS A 405 17.28 -21.82 3.26
CA CYS A 405 18.16 -20.87 3.93
C CYS A 405 17.52 -19.50 4.23
N ILE A 406 16.26 -19.31 3.79
CA ILE A 406 15.49 -18.09 3.98
C ILE A 406 14.48 -18.30 5.11
N GLU A 407 14.60 -17.49 6.16
CA GLU A 407 13.65 -17.47 7.26
C GLU A 407 12.45 -16.58 6.93
N MET A 408 11.24 -17.06 7.20
CA MET A 408 10.00 -16.30 7.02
C MET A 408 9.54 -15.69 8.35
N LYS A 409 9.28 -14.39 8.36
CA LYS A 409 8.69 -13.68 9.51
C LYS A 409 7.27 -13.26 9.15
N GLN A 410 6.29 -13.96 9.73
CA GLN A 410 4.86 -13.76 9.48
C GLN A 410 4.35 -12.54 10.24
N PHE A 411 3.42 -11.79 9.64
CA PHE A 411 2.89 -10.56 10.23
C PHE A 411 2.21 -10.81 11.58
N TYR A 412 1.44 -11.89 11.73
CA TYR A 412 0.70 -12.17 12.95
C TYR A 412 1.59 -12.56 14.14
N SER A 413 2.82 -13.00 13.87
CA SER A 413 3.80 -13.36 14.91
C SER A 413 4.50 -12.11 15.48
N CYS A 414 4.92 -12.17 16.74
CA CYS A 414 5.81 -11.15 17.32
C CYS A 414 7.26 -11.57 17.13
N HIS A 415 8.02 -10.75 16.42
CA HIS A 415 9.42 -10.98 16.05
C HIS A 415 10.22 -9.68 16.09
N GLU A 416 11.53 -9.76 15.89
CA GLU A 416 12.46 -8.63 16.03
C GLU A 416 12.22 -7.48 15.03
N PHE A 417 11.41 -7.70 14.00
CA PHE A 417 11.05 -6.70 12.99
C PHE A 417 9.64 -6.11 13.18
N THR A 418 8.84 -6.62 14.11
CA THR A 418 7.42 -6.28 14.26
C THR A 418 7.17 -4.77 14.36
N ASP A 419 7.99 -4.07 15.14
CA ASP A 419 7.81 -2.63 15.38
C ASP A 419 8.15 -1.74 14.18
N TYR A 420 8.72 -2.28 13.09
CA TYR A 420 9.13 -1.51 11.92
C TYR A 420 8.13 -1.53 10.77
N PHE A 421 7.12 -2.41 10.83
CA PHE A 421 6.09 -2.56 9.80
C PHE A 421 4.75 -2.14 10.38
N GLY A 422 4.47 -0.84 10.35
CA GLY A 422 3.37 -0.18 11.05
C GLY A 422 3.85 0.92 12.00
N LEU A 423 2.94 1.52 12.77
CA LEU A 423 3.28 2.45 13.85
C LEU A 423 3.10 1.78 15.21
N THR A 424 4.06 1.96 16.11
CA THR A 424 3.88 1.65 17.52
C THR A 424 3.01 2.72 18.20
N ASN A 425 2.55 2.44 19.43
CA ASN A 425 1.83 3.42 20.25
C ASN A 425 2.60 4.74 20.41
N ASP A 426 3.90 4.65 20.72
CA ASP A 426 4.74 5.83 20.97
C ASP A 426 4.95 6.65 19.69
N GLU A 427 5.09 5.99 18.54
CA GLU A 427 5.23 6.66 17.25
C GLU A 427 3.93 7.31 16.80
N LEU A 428 2.79 6.68 17.04
CA LEU A 428 1.48 7.29 16.79
C LEU A 428 1.31 8.56 17.63
N GLU A 429 1.61 8.50 18.93
CA GLU A 429 1.54 9.66 19.80
C GLU A 429 2.53 10.75 19.42
N TYR A 430 3.76 10.38 19.09
CA TYR A 430 4.77 11.31 18.58
C TYR A 430 4.31 12.01 17.31
N LEU A 431 3.70 11.27 16.38
CA LEU A 431 3.21 11.82 15.13
C LEU A 431 2.16 12.91 15.39
N PHE A 432 1.18 12.68 16.26
CA PHE A 432 0.17 13.69 16.62
C PHE A 432 0.71 14.88 17.43
N ARG A 433 1.91 14.77 18.00
CA ARG A 433 2.58 15.88 18.71
C ARG A 433 3.44 16.76 17.81
N LYS A 434 3.62 16.40 16.54
CA LYS A 434 4.42 17.21 15.62
C LYS A 434 3.75 18.58 15.40
N PRO A 435 4.53 19.68 15.31
CA PRO A 435 4.01 21.04 15.11
C PRO A 435 3.06 21.17 13.91
N GLU A 436 3.30 20.41 12.84
CA GLU A 436 2.51 20.39 11.61
C GLU A 436 1.10 19.83 11.81
N PHE A 437 0.87 19.08 12.90
CA PHE A 437 -0.39 18.40 13.19
C PHE A 437 -1.09 18.92 14.46
N ILE A 438 -0.54 19.95 15.12
CA ILE A 438 -1.06 20.44 16.41
C ILE A 438 -2.48 21.02 16.33
N ASN A 439 -2.89 21.49 15.15
CA ASN A 439 -4.21 22.10 14.90
C ASN A 439 -5.28 21.09 14.47
N ILE A 440 -4.97 19.79 14.46
CA ILE A 440 -5.95 18.75 14.14
C ILE A 440 -6.87 18.57 15.35
N GLN A 441 -8.19 18.70 15.13
CA GLN A 441 -9.18 18.55 16.21
C GLN A 441 -9.34 17.10 16.69
N ILE A 442 -9.03 16.14 15.83
CA ILE A 442 -9.10 14.71 16.12
C ILE A 442 -8.01 14.35 17.13
N THR A 443 -8.44 13.74 18.22
CA THR A 443 -7.54 13.26 19.27
C THR A 443 -6.95 11.90 18.93
N VAL A 444 -5.74 11.62 19.44
CA VAL A 444 -5.13 10.27 19.37
C VAL A 444 -6.06 9.21 19.97
N LYS A 445 -6.86 9.57 20.99
CA LYS A 445 -7.80 8.65 21.62
C LYS A 445 -8.90 8.22 20.66
N GLU A 446 -9.48 9.15 19.91
CA GLU A 446 -10.49 8.85 18.89
C GLU A 446 -9.89 7.99 17.75
N VAL A 447 -8.66 8.29 17.34
CA VAL A 447 -7.94 7.51 16.33
C VAL A 447 -7.68 6.08 16.81
N LYS A 448 -7.22 5.90 18.05
CA LYS A 448 -7.01 4.58 18.65
C LYS A 448 -8.33 3.80 18.78
N ALA A 449 -9.44 4.48 19.04
CA ALA A 449 -10.76 3.85 19.13
C ALA A 449 -11.27 3.38 17.75
N TYR A 450 -11.12 4.20 16.71
CA TYR A 450 -11.63 3.88 15.37
C TYR A 450 -10.73 2.92 14.59
N TYR A 451 -9.44 3.20 14.49
CA TYR A 451 -8.48 2.43 13.68
C TYR A 451 -7.87 1.24 14.42
N GLY A 452 -8.07 1.14 15.74
CA GLY A 452 -7.59 0.02 16.56
C GLY A 452 -6.11 -0.29 16.35
N ALA A 453 -5.67 -1.46 16.81
CA ALA A 453 -4.31 -1.93 16.57
C ALA A 453 -4.28 -3.43 16.31
N TYR A 454 -3.28 -3.85 15.54
CA TYR A 454 -2.96 -5.24 15.31
C TYR A 454 -2.13 -5.74 16.49
N ASN A 455 -2.68 -6.71 17.18
CA ASN A 455 -2.09 -7.28 18.37
C ASN A 455 -1.05 -8.32 17.96
N LYS A 456 0.13 -8.21 18.57
CA LYS A 456 1.26 -9.10 18.35
C LYS A 456 1.62 -9.71 19.69
N PHE A 457 1.67 -11.03 19.74
CA PHE A 457 1.98 -11.78 20.94
C PHE A 457 3.28 -12.54 20.72
N ALA A 458 4.25 -12.35 21.61
CA ALA A 458 5.39 -13.24 21.67
C ALA A 458 4.95 -14.57 22.31
N VAL A 459 5.55 -15.67 21.85
CA VAL A 459 5.27 -17.00 22.39
C VAL A 459 5.62 -16.98 23.89
N ASN A 460 4.67 -17.36 24.74
CA ASN A 460 4.77 -17.38 26.20
C ASN A 460 4.89 -16.02 26.90
N GLU A 461 4.69 -14.89 26.20
CA GLU A 461 4.61 -13.57 26.84
C GLU A 461 3.16 -13.09 26.92
N LYS A 462 2.81 -12.52 28.09
CA LYS A 462 1.55 -11.77 28.25
C LYS A 462 1.62 -10.37 27.63
N ARG A 463 2.81 -9.91 27.24
CA ARG A 463 3.01 -8.58 26.67
C ARG A 463 2.47 -8.56 25.25
N LYS A 464 1.57 -7.61 25.02
CA LYS A 464 0.92 -7.36 23.75
C LYS A 464 1.60 -6.16 23.09
N ASN A 465 2.22 -6.37 21.93
CA ASN A 465 2.65 -5.26 21.09
C ASN A 465 1.50 -4.84 20.19
N GLN A 466 1.29 -3.54 20.06
CA GLN A 466 0.20 -2.96 19.28
C GLN A 466 0.78 -2.18 18.11
N ILE A 467 0.40 -2.61 16.90
CA ILE A 467 0.87 -2.02 15.65
C ILE A 467 -0.32 -1.42 14.91
N TYR A 468 -0.22 -0.14 14.57
CA TYR A 468 -1.22 0.61 13.83
C TYR A 468 -0.88 0.66 12.33
N CYS A 469 -1.90 0.69 11.48
CA CYS A 469 -1.72 0.83 10.03
C CYS A 469 -1.19 2.23 9.69
N ILE A 470 0.02 2.32 9.09
CA ILE A 470 0.61 3.62 8.72
C ILE A 470 -0.31 4.40 7.77
N TRP A 471 -0.89 3.73 6.78
CA TRP A 471 -1.72 4.35 5.75
C TRP A 471 -2.95 5.05 6.31
N SER A 472 -3.74 4.35 7.13
CA SER A 472 -4.97 4.92 7.70
C SER A 472 -4.64 6.14 8.56
N ILE A 473 -3.59 6.04 9.39
CA ILE A 473 -3.15 7.14 10.25
C ILE A 473 -2.66 8.35 9.45
N LEU A 474 -1.85 8.15 8.41
CA LEU A 474 -1.38 9.26 7.58
C LEU A 474 -2.54 9.94 6.83
N ASN A 475 -3.55 9.18 6.38
CA ASN A 475 -4.73 9.76 5.74
C ASN A 475 -5.56 10.59 6.72
N VAL A 476 -5.72 10.16 7.97
CA VAL A 476 -6.35 10.99 9.02
C VAL A 476 -5.61 12.32 9.18
N LEU A 477 -4.28 12.30 9.19
CA LEU A 477 -3.49 13.52 9.37
C LEU A 477 -3.58 14.45 8.16
N LYS A 478 -3.60 13.89 6.94
CA LYS A 478 -3.78 14.68 5.72
C LYS A 478 -5.17 15.28 5.62
N HIS A 479 -6.20 14.45 5.77
CA HIS A 479 -7.59 14.83 5.54
C HIS A 479 -8.28 15.43 6.75
N LYS A 480 -7.67 15.33 7.94
CA LYS A 480 -8.14 15.88 9.21
C LYS A 480 -9.56 15.41 9.57
N ARG A 481 -9.91 14.18 9.16
CA ARG A 481 -11.18 13.50 9.45
C ARG A 481 -10.94 12.02 9.74
N LEU A 482 -11.83 11.43 10.54
CA LEU A 482 -11.94 9.97 10.65
C LEU A 482 -12.80 9.49 9.48
N ASP A 483 -12.31 8.50 8.75
CA ASP A 483 -12.96 7.92 7.58
C ASP A 483 -12.45 6.50 7.32
N ASN A 484 -13.11 5.76 6.42
CA ASN A 484 -12.59 4.50 5.94
C ASN A 484 -11.51 4.74 4.88
N TYR A 485 -10.24 4.58 5.27
CA TYR A 485 -9.08 4.67 4.37
C TYR A 485 -8.51 3.30 4.02
N TRP A 486 -9.14 2.22 4.48
CA TRP A 486 -8.66 0.87 4.29
C TRP A 486 -8.71 0.52 2.80
N ARG A 487 -7.54 0.22 2.25
CA ARG A 487 -7.39 -0.22 0.87
C ARG A 487 -7.13 -1.71 0.87
N GLY A 488 -8.20 -2.50 0.95
CA GLY A 488 -8.09 -3.95 0.89
C GLY A 488 -9.33 -4.65 0.35
N PHE A 489 -9.13 -5.95 0.10
CA PHE A 489 -9.93 -6.93 -0.63
C PHE A 489 -9.79 -6.75 -2.14
N GLY A 490 -8.70 -7.31 -2.68
CA GLY A 490 -8.75 -7.88 -4.03
C GLY A 490 -9.54 -9.19 -4.02
N THR A 491 -9.33 -10.07 -4.99
CA THR A 491 -10.06 -11.34 -5.27
C THR A 491 -10.44 -12.23 -4.09
N PHE A 492 -9.75 -12.09 -2.96
CA PHE A 492 -10.05 -12.80 -1.74
C PHE A 492 -11.50 -12.58 -1.23
N PHE A 493 -12.18 -11.49 -1.60
CA PHE A 493 -13.58 -11.26 -1.20
C PHE A 493 -14.53 -12.27 -1.84
N CYS A 494 -14.20 -12.86 -3.01
CA CYS A 494 -15.02 -13.90 -3.65
C CYS A 494 -15.25 -15.11 -2.74
N ASN A 495 -14.37 -15.35 -1.75
CA ASN A 495 -14.56 -16.40 -0.76
C ASN A 495 -15.82 -16.19 0.11
N PHE A 496 -16.35 -14.97 0.19
CA PHE A 496 -17.62 -14.70 0.89
C PHE A 496 -18.84 -15.24 0.15
N SER A 497 -18.72 -15.64 -1.11
CA SER A 497 -19.78 -16.38 -1.82
C SER A 497 -19.99 -17.78 -1.24
N ASN A 498 -19.02 -18.33 -0.49
CA ASN A 498 -19.20 -19.57 0.24
C ASN A 498 -20.07 -19.34 1.50
N LYS A 499 -21.19 -20.07 1.60
CA LYS A 499 -22.18 -19.92 2.69
C LYS A 499 -21.57 -20.07 4.09
N HIS A 500 -20.59 -20.97 4.28
CA HIS A 500 -19.95 -21.17 5.58
C HIS A 500 -19.02 -20.00 5.94
N ILE A 501 -18.19 -19.55 5.00
CA ILE A 501 -17.32 -18.39 5.20
C ILE A 501 -18.16 -17.15 5.48
N LYS A 502 -19.23 -16.95 4.70
CA LYS A 502 -20.15 -15.84 4.88
C LYS A 502 -20.74 -15.82 6.29
N ALA A 503 -21.28 -16.95 6.75
CA ALA A 503 -21.88 -17.05 8.09
C ALA A 503 -20.85 -16.74 9.20
N ILE A 504 -19.61 -17.20 9.06
CA ILE A 504 -18.52 -16.91 10.01
C ILE A 504 -18.19 -15.41 10.02
N MET A 505 -18.08 -14.81 8.84
CA MET A 505 -17.78 -13.38 8.73
C MET A 505 -18.94 -12.50 9.22
N GLU A 506 -20.19 -12.90 8.99
CA GLU A 506 -21.38 -12.25 9.55
C GLU A 506 -21.39 -12.34 11.07
N ASP A 507 -21.09 -13.51 11.65
CA ASP A 507 -20.98 -13.67 13.11
C ASP A 507 -19.87 -12.78 13.69
N LEU A 508 -18.67 -12.77 13.09
CA LEU A 508 -17.56 -11.90 13.51
C LEU A 508 -17.91 -10.41 13.47
N VAL A 509 -18.69 -9.98 12.46
CA VAL A 509 -19.14 -8.59 12.33
C VAL A 509 -20.22 -8.25 13.36
N MET A 510 -21.14 -9.18 13.65
CA MET A 510 -22.34 -8.95 14.47
C MET A 510 -22.14 -9.16 15.97
N THR A 511 -21.45 -10.22 16.37
CA THR A 511 -21.38 -10.64 17.78
C THR A 511 -20.13 -10.16 18.51
N GLU A 512 -19.14 -9.62 17.78
CA GLU A 512 -17.80 -9.29 18.27
C GLU A 512 -17.11 -10.44 19.02
N LYS A 513 -17.59 -11.68 18.82
CA LYS A 513 -16.99 -12.86 19.42
C LYS A 513 -15.69 -13.18 18.72
N ASP A 514 -14.79 -13.79 19.49
CA ASP A 514 -13.54 -14.28 18.94
C ASP A 514 -13.77 -15.65 18.26
N LEU A 515 -13.08 -15.88 17.14
CA LEU A 515 -13.06 -17.15 16.40
C LEU A 515 -11.80 -17.93 16.76
N ASP A 516 -11.97 -19.14 17.29
CA ASP A 516 -10.85 -20.04 17.57
C ASP A 516 -10.48 -20.85 16.33
N ILE A 517 -9.20 -20.80 15.93
CA ILE A 517 -8.64 -21.59 14.82
C ILE A 517 -7.32 -22.25 15.20
N THR A 518 -6.93 -23.28 14.47
CA THR A 518 -5.54 -23.74 14.45
C THR A 518 -4.75 -22.93 13.40
N LEU A 519 -3.69 -22.25 13.82
CA LEU A 519 -2.76 -21.62 12.90
C LEU A 519 -1.95 -22.70 12.19
N PHE A 520 -1.85 -22.56 10.87
CA PHE A 520 -0.93 -23.35 10.07
C PHE A 520 0.51 -22.98 10.40
N ASN A 521 1.11 -23.70 11.36
CA ASN A 521 2.54 -23.63 11.62
C ASN A 521 3.18 -24.95 11.21
N LYS A 522 3.51 -25.11 9.91
CA LYS A 522 4.30 -26.24 9.45
C LYS A 522 5.74 -25.81 9.19
N PRO A 523 6.71 -26.25 10.01
CA PRO A 523 8.13 -26.04 9.72
C PRO A 523 8.66 -26.95 8.60
N LYS A 524 7.88 -27.92 8.05
CA LYS A 524 8.47 -28.98 7.19
C LYS A 524 7.64 -29.61 6.06
N LEU A 525 6.41 -29.22 5.78
CA LEU A 525 5.59 -30.02 4.85
C LEU A 525 4.65 -29.16 4.01
N ILE A 526 5.17 -28.61 2.91
CA ILE A 526 4.50 -28.76 1.61
C ILE A 526 5.56 -28.81 0.49
N ALA A 527 5.82 -29.99 -0.05
CA ALA A 527 6.66 -30.18 -1.24
C ALA A 527 5.93 -29.75 -2.54
N LEU A 528 4.67 -29.32 -2.43
CA LEU A 528 3.76 -29.03 -3.54
C LEU A 528 3.09 -27.67 -3.28
N PRO A 529 2.81 -26.86 -4.31
CA PRO A 529 2.04 -25.63 -4.14
C PRO A 529 0.64 -25.95 -3.57
N ILE A 530 0.17 -25.18 -2.58
CA ILE A 530 -1.27 -25.05 -2.36
C ILE A 530 -1.70 -23.91 -3.28
N PRO A 531 -2.47 -24.16 -4.36
CA PRO A 531 -3.08 -23.09 -5.12
C PRO A 531 -3.86 -22.19 -4.15
N PRO A 532 -3.95 -20.86 -4.37
CA PRO A 532 -4.86 -20.04 -3.59
C PRO A 532 -6.25 -20.70 -3.63
N LEU A 533 -6.71 -21.21 -2.48
CA LEU A 533 -8.01 -21.87 -2.37
C LEU A 533 -9.07 -20.80 -2.61
N ILE A 534 -9.58 -20.74 -3.84
CA ILE A 534 -10.76 -19.95 -4.18
C ILE A 534 -11.94 -20.90 -4.06
N PHE A 535 -12.74 -20.69 -3.02
CA PHE A 535 -13.89 -21.54 -2.73
C PHE A 535 -15.02 -21.22 -3.71
N LYS A 536 -15.13 -21.94 -4.83
CA LYS A 536 -16.29 -21.79 -5.73
C LYS A 536 -17.48 -22.64 -5.27
N THR A 537 -18.58 -21.92 -5.05
CA THR A 537 -20.00 -22.31 -5.15
C THR A 537 -20.48 -23.63 -4.55
N THR A 538 -21.19 -23.48 -3.43
CA THR A 538 -22.40 -24.18 -2.95
C THR A 538 -22.40 -25.68 -2.66
N GLU A 539 -21.48 -26.50 -3.17
CA GLU A 539 -21.54 -27.96 -2.98
C GLU A 539 -20.29 -28.61 -2.36
N ASP A 540 -19.18 -27.87 -2.23
CA ASP A 540 -17.95 -28.44 -1.67
C ASP A 540 -17.99 -28.55 -0.14
N ILE A 541 -17.63 -29.74 0.36
CA ILE A 541 -17.46 -30.06 1.78
C ILE A 541 -16.43 -29.10 2.38
N TYR A 542 -16.93 -28.14 3.16
CA TYR A 542 -16.11 -27.18 3.88
C TYR A 542 -15.31 -27.89 4.99
N SER A 543 -14.01 -28.12 4.76
CA SER A 543 -13.13 -28.76 5.74
C SER A 543 -12.57 -27.74 6.74
N ASN A 544 -12.28 -28.16 7.98
CA ASN A 544 -11.61 -27.29 8.97
C ASN A 544 -10.28 -26.71 8.46
N LYS A 545 -9.54 -27.48 7.65
CA LYS A 545 -8.28 -27.03 7.03
C LYS A 545 -8.48 -25.86 6.05
N SER A 546 -9.60 -25.86 5.33
CA SER A 546 -9.99 -24.79 4.42
C SER A 546 -10.25 -23.48 5.17
N LEU A 547 -10.96 -23.56 6.31
CA LEU A 547 -11.20 -22.42 7.20
C LEU A 547 -9.91 -21.86 7.79
N GLU A 548 -9.05 -22.75 8.31
CA GLU A 548 -7.76 -22.38 8.88
C GLU A 548 -6.88 -21.65 7.83
N TYR A 549 -6.91 -22.08 6.56
CA TYR A 549 -6.16 -21.47 5.47
C TYR A 549 -6.71 -20.09 5.13
N PHE A 550 -8.02 -19.97 5.04
CA PHE A 550 -8.72 -18.71 4.83
C PHE A 550 -8.36 -17.71 5.94
N CYS A 551 -8.44 -18.12 7.21
CA CYS A 551 -8.15 -17.24 8.34
C CYS A 551 -6.67 -16.85 8.42
N CYS A 552 -5.74 -17.75 8.08
CA CYS A 552 -4.32 -17.43 8.00
C CYS A 552 -4.03 -16.38 6.92
N ASN A 553 -4.67 -16.46 5.75
CA ASN A 553 -4.56 -15.40 4.74
C ASN A 553 -5.16 -14.07 5.24
N MET A 554 -6.31 -14.10 5.92
CA MET A 554 -6.92 -12.90 6.49
C MET A 554 -6.03 -12.25 7.56
N LEU A 555 -5.29 -13.05 8.34
CA LEU A 555 -4.28 -12.53 9.27
C LEU A 555 -3.12 -11.83 8.55
N ASP A 556 -2.57 -12.47 7.51
CA ASP A 556 -1.46 -11.93 6.71
C ASP A 556 -1.86 -10.63 5.96
N LEU A 557 -3.11 -10.57 5.49
CA LEU A 557 -3.68 -9.40 4.81
C LEU A 557 -4.17 -8.30 5.77
N GLY A 558 -4.15 -8.54 7.09
CA GLY A 558 -4.54 -7.56 8.09
C GLY A 558 -6.06 -7.40 8.25
N TYR A 559 -6.85 -8.41 7.91
CA TYR A 559 -8.30 -8.43 8.17
C TYR A 559 -8.68 -9.03 9.51
N LEU A 560 -7.80 -9.85 10.06
CA LEU A 560 -7.96 -10.43 11.39
C LEU A 560 -6.74 -10.07 12.24
N THR A 561 -6.93 -10.15 13.55
CA THR A 561 -5.86 -10.05 14.54
C THR A 561 -6.11 -11.01 15.69
N CYS A 562 -5.04 -11.48 16.33
CA CYS A 562 -5.16 -12.30 17.53
C CYS A 562 -5.71 -11.45 18.69
N ASN A 563 -6.64 -11.98 19.47
CA ASN A 563 -7.10 -11.33 20.70
C ASN A 563 -6.26 -11.76 21.92
N LYS A 564 -5.75 -13.00 21.91
CA LYS A 564 -4.93 -13.59 22.97
C LYS A 564 -3.67 -14.23 22.39
N ALA A 565 -2.69 -14.50 23.27
CA ALA A 565 -1.49 -15.24 22.91
C ALA A 565 -1.89 -16.64 22.40
N PRO A 566 -1.36 -17.09 21.24
CA PRO A 566 -1.66 -18.42 20.74
C PRO A 566 -1.23 -19.51 21.72
N LEU A 567 -2.07 -20.52 21.93
CA LEU A 567 -1.77 -21.64 22.82
C LEU A 567 -1.08 -22.75 22.03
N VAL A 568 0.01 -23.30 22.58
CA VAL A 568 0.73 -24.43 21.98
C VAL A 568 -0.03 -25.72 22.29
N ILE A 569 -0.40 -26.46 21.25
CA ILE A 569 -0.92 -27.83 21.36
C ILE A 569 0.18 -28.77 20.87
N GLN A 570 0.78 -29.53 21.79
CA GLN A 570 1.60 -30.68 21.43
C GLN A 570 0.66 -31.84 21.10
N VAL A 571 0.60 -32.24 19.83
CA VAL A 571 -0.13 -33.44 19.43
C VAL A 571 0.82 -34.63 19.61
N SER A 572 0.48 -35.56 20.50
CA SER A 572 1.35 -36.67 20.96
C SER A 572 1.73 -37.70 19.89
N THR A 573 1.27 -37.54 18.64
CA THR A 573 1.45 -38.53 17.56
C THR A 573 2.17 -38.00 16.32
N THR A 574 2.40 -36.69 16.23
CA THR A 574 3.18 -36.06 15.15
C THR A 574 4.13 -35.04 15.79
N ASP A 575 5.38 -34.92 15.34
CA ASP A 575 6.31 -33.85 15.77
C ASP A 575 5.84 -32.42 15.34
N GLU A 576 4.54 -32.20 15.17
CA GLU A 576 3.91 -30.96 14.74
C GLU A 576 3.44 -30.17 15.97
N THR A 577 4.10 -29.04 16.23
CA THR A 577 3.61 -28.04 17.17
C THR A 577 2.51 -27.21 16.51
N ASN A 578 1.25 -27.48 16.85
CA ASN A 578 0.12 -26.67 16.40
C ASN A 578 -0.14 -25.53 17.37
N PHE A 579 -0.59 -24.39 16.86
CA PHE A 579 -0.92 -23.22 17.68
C PHE A 579 -2.40 -22.92 17.50
N THR A 580 -3.17 -22.83 18.59
CA THR A 580 -4.53 -22.28 18.49
C THR A 580 -4.51 -20.78 18.71
N ALA A 581 -5.18 -20.06 17.82
CA ALA A 581 -5.32 -18.62 17.90
C ALA A 581 -6.79 -18.23 17.97
N ASN A 582 -7.04 -17.24 18.83
CA ASN A 582 -8.33 -16.65 19.06
C ASN A 582 -8.37 -15.33 18.28
N LEU A 583 -9.17 -15.26 17.22
CA LEU A 583 -9.12 -14.22 16.20
C LEU A 583 -10.33 -13.29 16.25
N ARG A 584 -10.13 -12.04 15.87
CA ARG A 584 -11.21 -11.06 15.70
C ARG A 584 -10.92 -10.06 14.60
N ILE A 585 -11.92 -9.29 14.22
CA ILE A 585 -11.76 -8.10 13.37
C ILE A 585 -10.93 -7.05 14.13
N PRO A 586 -9.89 -6.44 13.53
CA PRO A 586 -8.93 -5.61 14.25
C PRO A 586 -9.48 -4.26 14.70
N ASN A 587 -10.41 -3.66 13.95
CA ASN A 587 -10.89 -2.29 14.15
C ASN A 587 -12.18 -1.99 13.37
N GLU A 588 -12.74 -0.79 13.57
CA GLU A 588 -13.98 -0.35 12.91
C GLU A 588 -13.80 -0.08 11.42
N GLU A 589 -12.61 0.36 10.99
CA GLU A 589 -12.28 0.60 9.60
C GLU A 589 -12.45 -0.68 8.75
N VAL A 590 -11.83 -1.77 9.20
CA VAL A 590 -11.90 -3.09 8.58
C VAL A 590 -13.30 -3.71 8.74
N ARG A 591 -13.95 -3.51 9.89
CA ARG A 591 -15.33 -3.97 10.11
C ARG A 591 -16.28 -3.36 9.09
N HIS A 592 -16.19 -2.05 8.86
CA HIS A 592 -17.02 -1.34 7.90
C HIS A 592 -16.78 -1.86 6.48
N ASP A 593 -15.52 -2.07 6.11
CA ASP A 593 -15.15 -2.63 4.80
C ASP A 593 -15.72 -4.03 4.56
N ILE A 594 -15.62 -4.95 5.54
CA ILE A 594 -16.22 -6.30 5.47
C ILE A 594 -17.75 -6.21 5.36
N LYS A 595 -18.37 -5.38 6.21
CA LYS A 595 -19.83 -5.22 6.28
C LYS A 595 -20.42 -4.70 4.97
N ASN A 596 -19.72 -3.80 4.28
CA ASN A 596 -20.17 -3.27 2.99
C ASN A 596 -20.06 -4.30 1.86
N LYS A 597 -19.13 -5.27 1.96
CA LYS A 597 -18.88 -6.28 0.91
C LYS A 597 -19.69 -7.56 1.07
N LEU A 598 -20.06 -7.96 2.30
CA LEU A 598 -20.86 -9.16 2.56
C LEU A 598 -22.17 -9.25 1.75
N PRO A 599 -22.94 -8.16 1.56
CA PRO A 599 -24.18 -8.17 0.76
C PRO A 599 -23.94 -8.22 -0.75
N LEU A 600 -22.77 -7.82 -1.25
CA LEU A 600 -22.50 -7.74 -2.70
C LEU A 600 -22.38 -9.13 -3.36
N LEU A 601 -22.23 -10.18 -2.56
CA LEU A 601 -22.05 -11.57 -2.98
C LEU A 601 -23.18 -12.50 -2.52
N SER A 602 -24.28 -11.92 -2.05
CA SER A 602 -25.54 -12.60 -1.70
C SER A 602 -26.49 -12.60 -2.88
#